data_AF-A0A1E4MCY1-F1
#
_entry.id   AF-A0A1E4MCY1-F1
#
_cell.length_a   1.000
_cell.length_b   1.000
_cell.length_c   1.000
_cell.angle_alpha   90.00
_cell.angle_beta   90.00
_cell.angle_gamma   90.00
#
_symmetry.space_group_name_H-M   'P 1'
#
loop_
_entity.id
_entity.type
_entity.pdbx_description
1 polymer ?
#
loop_
_entity_poly.entity_id
_entity_poly.type
_entity_poly.pdbx_seq_one_letter_code
_entity_poly.pdbx_strand_id
1 'polypeptide(L)'
;MMPAYLRSKEKLRSAHDLKSVVNKYILPGLGDRFADSITRGEISTFIAEIAETRPTRARNVLAQLSAFYSWALPQLDNLAANPCRDAGRPPKPVARDRVLTDPEIAGLWRVADGEALPWGPALKLLMLTGTRRSEVFEADRSEIDIKAKEWTIPAERAKNGLPHIVPLSAEALAVIKAIPASDDSPKLFPAMGNPENGASGHSRALARFRKSLNETLKRELAERWTLHDCTATSQLKGQRHRR
;
A
#
# COMPACT_ATOMS: atom_id res chain seq x y z
N MET A 1 13.73 16.42 -20.65
CA MET A 1 13.04 17.00 -19.47
C MET A 1 12.69 15.98 -18.39
N MET A 2 12.10 14.82 -18.73
CA MET A 2 11.64 13.84 -17.74
C MET A 2 12.69 13.40 -16.69
N PRO A 3 13.97 13.15 -17.04
CA PRO A 3 15.00 12.83 -16.04
C PRO A 3 15.24 13.95 -15.01
N ALA A 4 15.18 15.22 -15.43
CA ALA A 4 15.32 16.36 -14.54
C ALA A 4 14.13 16.49 -13.59
N TYR A 5 12.91 16.24 -14.10
CA TYR A 5 11.72 16.17 -13.26
C TYR A 5 11.83 15.07 -12.19
N LEU A 6 12.24 13.86 -12.58
CA LEU A 6 12.40 12.75 -11.63
C LEU A 6 13.43 13.06 -10.53
N ARG A 7 14.54 13.73 -10.86
CA ARG A 7 15.52 14.21 -9.86
C ARG A 7 14.88 15.21 -8.90
N SER A 8 14.09 16.16 -9.39
CA SER A 8 13.41 17.15 -8.53
C SER A 8 12.45 16.53 -7.50
N LYS A 9 12.03 15.27 -7.72
CA LYS A 9 11.08 14.54 -6.86
C LYS A 9 11.73 13.40 -6.07
N GLU A 10 13.06 13.26 -6.11
CA GLU A 10 13.76 12.09 -5.56
C GLU A 10 13.56 11.90 -4.05
N LYS A 11 13.40 13.00 -3.29
CA LYS A 11 13.21 12.98 -1.84
C LYS A 11 11.78 12.67 -1.41
N LEU A 12 10.83 12.57 -2.35
CA LEU A 12 9.45 12.24 -2.02
C LEU A 12 9.30 10.76 -1.67
N ARG A 13 8.50 10.45 -0.64
CA ARG A 13 8.10 9.06 -0.33
C ARG A 13 7.47 8.34 -1.53
N SER A 14 6.81 9.09 -2.41
CA SER A 14 6.18 8.58 -3.64
C SER A 14 7.11 8.47 -4.85
N ALA A 15 8.40 8.83 -4.73
CA ALA A 15 9.34 8.87 -5.86
C ALA A 15 9.45 7.53 -6.59
N HIS A 16 9.36 6.40 -5.87
CA HIS A 16 9.38 5.08 -6.48
C HIS A 16 8.12 4.79 -7.31
N ASP A 17 6.91 5.12 -6.81
CA ASP A 17 5.68 4.97 -7.60
C ASP A 17 5.69 5.90 -8.82
N LEU A 18 6.18 7.14 -8.66
CA LEU A 18 6.37 8.08 -9.77
C LEU A 18 7.27 7.51 -10.86
N LYS A 19 8.47 7.01 -10.51
CA LYS A 19 9.38 6.36 -11.45
C LYS A 19 8.71 5.17 -12.13
N SER A 20 7.96 4.35 -11.38
CA SER A 20 7.25 3.21 -11.95
C SER A 20 6.16 3.64 -12.93
N VAL A 21 5.38 4.67 -12.63
CA VAL A 21 4.35 5.23 -13.51
C VAL A 21 4.98 5.79 -14.78
N VAL A 22 6.06 6.57 -14.64
CA VAL A 22 6.78 7.15 -15.78
C VAL A 22 7.31 6.07 -16.71
N ASN A 23 8.03 5.07 -16.17
CA ASN A 23 8.67 4.05 -16.99
C ASN A 23 7.68 3.06 -17.62
N LYS A 24 6.57 2.75 -16.95
CA LYS A 24 5.61 1.74 -17.43
C LYS A 24 4.52 2.30 -18.34
N TYR A 25 4.23 3.59 -18.25
CA TYR A 25 3.10 4.20 -18.96
C TYR A 25 3.54 5.43 -19.75
N ILE A 26 4.13 6.43 -19.09
CA ILE A 26 4.36 7.75 -19.74
C ILE A 26 5.45 7.64 -20.82
N LEU A 27 6.61 7.06 -20.52
CA LEU A 27 7.69 6.94 -21.51
C LEU A 27 7.32 6.04 -22.70
N PRO A 28 6.73 4.85 -22.52
CA PRO A 28 6.31 4.03 -23.65
C PRO A 28 5.23 4.68 -24.53
N GLY A 29 4.34 5.50 -23.94
CA GLY A 29 3.24 6.13 -24.68
C GLY A 29 3.56 7.48 -25.29
N LEU A 30 4.36 8.31 -24.61
CA LEU A 30 4.58 9.72 -24.95
C LEU A 30 6.06 10.15 -24.93
N GLY A 31 6.98 9.24 -24.60
CA GLY A 31 8.39 9.57 -24.30
C GLY A 31 9.20 10.10 -25.47
N ASP A 32 8.86 9.71 -26.70
CA ASP A 32 9.58 10.08 -27.93
C ASP A 32 9.06 11.38 -28.56
N ARG A 33 8.07 12.01 -27.95
CA ARG A 33 7.44 13.24 -28.43
C ARG A 33 7.98 14.46 -27.68
N PHE A 34 8.04 15.60 -28.34
CA PHE A 34 8.33 16.86 -27.66
C PHE A 34 7.20 17.23 -26.70
N ALA A 35 7.55 17.63 -25.48
CA ALA A 35 6.57 17.89 -24.43
C ALA A 35 5.59 19.04 -24.78
N ASP A 36 6.06 20.06 -25.48
CA ASP A 36 5.26 21.19 -25.96
C ASP A 36 4.39 20.84 -27.19
N SER A 37 4.61 19.70 -27.84
CA SER A 37 3.79 19.22 -28.96
C SER A 37 2.58 18.38 -28.55
N ILE A 38 2.52 17.94 -27.29
CA ILE A 38 1.47 17.01 -26.83
C ILE A 38 0.20 17.80 -26.51
N THR A 39 -0.87 17.43 -27.19
CA THR A 39 -2.17 18.10 -27.07
C THR A 39 -3.02 17.53 -25.94
N ARG A 40 -4.00 18.31 -25.50
CA ARG A 40 -5.06 17.86 -24.57
C ARG A 40 -5.77 16.60 -25.08
N GLY A 41 -6.10 16.56 -26.38
CA GLY A 41 -6.81 15.44 -27.00
C GLY A 41 -6.02 14.14 -26.96
N GLU A 42 -4.72 14.20 -27.25
CA GLU A 42 -3.82 13.03 -27.13
C GLU A 42 -3.75 12.52 -25.69
N ILE A 43 -3.70 13.42 -24.70
CA ILE A 43 -3.74 13.03 -23.29
C ILE A 43 -5.07 12.36 -22.92
N SER A 44 -6.19 12.92 -23.38
CA SER A 44 -7.51 12.32 -23.14
C SER A 44 -7.58 10.90 -23.69
N THR A 45 -7.15 10.68 -24.94
CA THR A 45 -7.13 9.35 -25.58
C THR A 45 -6.21 8.39 -24.84
N PHE A 46 -4.97 8.80 -24.56
CA PHE A 46 -3.99 7.98 -23.84
C PHE A 46 -4.48 7.54 -22.46
N ILE A 47 -5.13 8.45 -21.72
CA ILE A 47 -5.67 8.14 -20.40
C ILE A 47 -6.92 7.26 -20.48
N ALA A 48 -7.75 7.41 -21.52
CA ALA A 48 -8.91 6.56 -21.76
C ALA A 48 -8.50 5.10 -22.04
N GLU A 49 -7.50 4.87 -22.90
CA GLU A 49 -6.96 3.54 -23.20
C GLU A 49 -6.47 2.82 -21.93
N ILE A 50 -5.74 3.51 -21.05
CA ILE A 50 -5.31 2.92 -19.77
C ILE A 50 -6.51 2.63 -18.87
N ALA A 51 -7.55 3.48 -18.92
CA ALA A 51 -8.72 3.35 -18.07
C ALA A 51 -9.60 2.14 -18.42
N GLU A 52 -9.57 1.65 -19.66
CA GLU A 52 -10.31 0.45 -20.09
C GLU A 52 -9.99 -0.77 -19.23
N THR A 53 -8.71 -0.96 -18.90
CA THR A 53 -8.25 -2.11 -18.11
C THR A 53 -7.85 -1.75 -16.68
N ARG A 54 -7.43 -0.49 -16.43
CA ARG A 54 -6.82 -0.07 -15.16
C ARG A 54 -7.25 1.35 -14.76
N PRO A 55 -8.54 1.58 -14.45
CA PRO A 55 -9.09 2.92 -14.18
C PRO A 55 -8.39 3.66 -13.03
N THR A 56 -8.06 2.95 -11.94
CA THR A 56 -7.31 3.54 -10.81
C THR A 56 -5.92 4.01 -11.23
N ARG A 57 -5.24 3.23 -12.08
CA ARG A 57 -3.89 3.59 -12.57
C ARG A 57 -3.96 4.72 -13.58
N ALA A 58 -4.95 4.74 -14.48
CA ALA A 58 -5.17 5.85 -15.39
C ALA A 58 -5.29 7.20 -14.65
N ARG A 59 -6.05 7.25 -13.55
CA ARG A 59 -6.14 8.47 -12.71
C ARG A 59 -4.81 8.87 -12.07
N ASN A 60 -3.98 7.90 -11.65
CA ASN A 60 -2.65 8.18 -11.12
C ASN A 60 -1.72 8.69 -12.24
N VAL A 61 -1.73 8.06 -13.41
CA VAL A 61 -0.96 8.50 -14.59
C VAL A 61 -1.29 9.94 -14.95
N LEU A 62 -2.58 10.29 -15.07
CA LEU A 62 -3.01 11.67 -15.34
C LEU A 62 -2.54 12.65 -14.26
N ALA A 63 -2.60 12.28 -12.98
CA ALA A 63 -2.14 13.13 -11.89
C ALA A 63 -0.62 13.38 -11.96
N GLN A 64 0.18 12.35 -12.22
CA GLN A 64 1.63 12.48 -12.36
C GLN A 64 2.03 13.25 -13.63
N LEU A 65 1.31 13.03 -14.73
CA LEU A 65 1.52 13.77 -15.98
C LEU A 65 1.17 15.24 -15.83
N SER A 66 0.05 15.55 -15.15
CA SER A 66 -0.32 16.94 -14.83
C SER A 66 0.69 17.63 -13.92
N ALA A 67 1.24 16.91 -12.93
CA ALA A 67 2.31 17.44 -12.08
C ALA A 67 3.61 17.69 -12.88
N PHE A 68 3.95 16.80 -13.82
CA PHE A 68 5.07 17.01 -14.75
C PHE A 68 4.86 18.26 -15.61
N TYR A 69 3.69 18.42 -16.26
CA TYR A 69 3.42 19.59 -17.09
C TYR A 69 3.37 20.89 -16.31
N SER A 70 2.85 20.87 -15.07
CA SER A 70 2.88 22.04 -14.20
C SER A 70 4.30 22.45 -13.83
N TRP A 71 5.20 21.47 -13.63
CA TRP A 71 6.63 21.72 -13.42
C TRP A 71 7.34 22.18 -14.69
N ALA A 72 6.97 21.65 -15.85
CA ALA A 72 7.59 21.95 -17.14
C ALA A 72 7.14 23.30 -17.73
N LEU A 73 5.95 23.79 -17.37
CA LEU A 73 5.35 25.02 -17.89
C LEU A 73 6.30 26.25 -17.88
N PRO A 74 6.96 26.62 -16.77
CA PRO A 74 7.90 27.75 -16.78
C PRO A 74 9.21 27.48 -17.55
N GLN A 75 9.42 26.28 -18.05
CA GLN A 75 10.64 25.85 -18.75
C GLN A 75 10.41 25.62 -20.26
N LEU A 76 9.18 25.79 -20.76
CA LEU A 76 8.78 25.51 -22.13
C LEU A 76 8.07 26.73 -22.72
N ASP A 77 8.76 27.45 -23.60
CA ASP A 77 8.25 28.68 -24.20
C ASP A 77 6.98 28.46 -25.04
N ASN A 78 6.87 27.29 -25.69
CA ASN A 78 5.74 26.95 -26.57
C ASN A 78 4.59 26.24 -25.84
N LEU A 79 4.64 26.10 -24.52
CA LEU A 79 3.58 25.44 -23.75
C LEU A 79 2.65 26.50 -23.15
N ALA A 80 1.56 26.82 -23.85
CA ALA A 80 0.62 27.87 -23.42
C ALA A 80 -0.09 27.56 -22.09
N ALA A 81 -0.36 26.28 -21.80
CA ALA A 81 -1.02 25.84 -20.58
C ALA A 81 -0.74 24.35 -20.32
N ASN A 82 -1.01 23.89 -19.09
CA ASN A 82 -0.95 22.47 -18.77
C ASN A 82 -2.03 21.68 -19.54
N PRO A 83 -1.66 20.79 -20.49
CA PRO A 83 -2.59 20.09 -21.35
C PRO A 83 -3.42 19.03 -20.60
N CYS A 84 -3.02 18.64 -19.38
CA CYS A 84 -3.77 17.71 -18.54
C CYS A 84 -4.94 18.35 -17.79
N ARG A 85 -4.99 19.68 -17.65
CA ARG A 85 -5.97 20.36 -16.77
C ARG A 85 -7.41 20.03 -17.18
N ASP A 86 -7.66 20.04 -18.48
CA ASP A 86 -8.99 19.90 -19.08
C ASP A 86 -9.11 18.60 -19.90
N ALA A 87 -8.18 17.65 -19.75
CA ALA A 87 -8.13 16.40 -20.52
C ALA A 87 -9.20 15.36 -20.09
N GLY A 88 -10.11 15.72 -19.20
CA GLY A 88 -11.08 14.79 -18.62
C GLY A 88 -10.44 13.86 -17.59
N ARG A 89 -11.23 13.41 -16.62
CA ARG A 89 -10.76 12.52 -15.56
C ARG A 89 -11.55 11.20 -15.64
N PRO A 90 -10.89 10.04 -15.82
CA PRO A 90 -11.58 8.75 -15.82
C PRO A 90 -12.47 8.60 -14.59
N PRO A 91 -13.62 7.92 -14.63
CA PRO A 91 -14.51 7.78 -13.47
C PRO A 91 -13.76 7.26 -12.24
N LYS A 92 -14.19 7.68 -11.05
CA LYS A 92 -13.58 7.21 -9.81
C LYS A 92 -13.87 5.69 -9.71
N PRO A 93 -12.86 4.84 -9.51
CA PRO A 93 -13.09 3.44 -9.25
C PRO A 93 -14.02 3.27 -8.06
N VAL A 94 -14.96 2.33 -8.16
CA VAL A 94 -15.86 1.98 -7.05
C VAL A 94 -14.99 1.45 -5.90
N ALA A 95 -15.11 2.10 -4.73
CA ALA A 95 -14.45 1.61 -3.53
C ALA A 95 -15.10 0.29 -3.13
N ARG A 96 -14.28 -0.66 -2.67
CA ARG A 96 -14.77 -1.96 -2.20
C ARG A 96 -14.94 -1.90 -0.69
N ASP A 97 -16.13 -2.20 -0.19
CA ASP A 97 -16.45 -2.24 1.23
C ASP A 97 -16.47 -3.69 1.76
N ARG A 98 -15.45 -4.47 1.39
CA ARG A 98 -15.37 -5.87 1.81
C ARG A 98 -14.97 -5.98 3.28
N VAL A 99 -15.70 -6.82 4.00
CA VAL A 99 -15.38 -7.26 5.36
C VAL A 99 -15.25 -8.78 5.36
N LEU A 100 -14.24 -9.32 6.05
CA LEU A 100 -14.07 -10.76 6.19
C LEU A 100 -15.16 -11.31 7.13
N THR A 101 -15.74 -12.45 6.74
CA THR A 101 -16.72 -13.18 7.55
C THR A 101 -16.02 -13.91 8.71
N ASP A 102 -16.75 -14.29 9.76
CA ASP A 102 -16.16 -15.04 10.89
C ASP A 102 -15.48 -16.36 10.46
N PRO A 103 -16.06 -17.16 9.53
CA PRO A 103 -15.37 -18.31 8.97
C PRO A 103 -14.08 -17.94 8.23
N GLU A 104 -14.07 -16.82 7.50
CA GLU A 104 -12.87 -16.34 6.79
C GLU A 104 -11.77 -15.92 7.77
N ILE A 105 -12.12 -15.21 8.86
CA ILE A 105 -11.16 -14.83 9.91
C ILE A 105 -10.60 -16.09 10.59
N ALA A 106 -11.46 -17.03 10.97
CA ALA A 106 -11.03 -18.29 11.59
C ALA A 106 -10.17 -19.13 10.64
N GLY A 107 -10.51 -19.18 9.35
CA GLY A 107 -9.68 -19.82 8.33
C GLY A 107 -8.33 -19.13 8.18
N LEU A 108 -8.31 -17.80 8.16
CA LEU A 108 -7.09 -17.02 8.01
C LEU A 108 -6.17 -17.14 9.24
N TRP A 109 -6.74 -17.31 10.43
CA TRP A 109 -5.99 -17.64 11.64
C TRP A 109 -5.26 -18.98 11.50
N ARG A 110 -5.93 -20.03 11.01
CA ARG A 110 -5.28 -21.32 10.74
C ARG A 110 -4.19 -21.23 9.67
N VAL A 111 -4.42 -20.43 8.62
CA VAL A 111 -3.38 -20.14 7.62
C VAL A 111 -2.18 -19.47 8.30
N ALA A 112 -2.42 -18.52 9.20
CA ALA A 112 -1.34 -17.85 9.95
C ALA A 112 -0.57 -18.80 10.88
N ASP A 113 -1.22 -19.83 11.45
CA ASP A 113 -0.56 -20.85 12.27
C ASP A 113 0.44 -21.69 11.47
N GLY A 114 0.21 -21.90 10.17
CA GLY A 114 1.11 -22.66 9.29
C GLY A 114 2.21 -21.85 8.61
N GLU A 115 2.25 -20.53 8.82
CA GLU A 115 3.18 -19.63 8.13
C GLU A 115 4.38 -19.25 9.02
N ALA A 116 5.58 -19.40 8.47
CA ALA A 116 6.81 -19.01 9.13
C ALA A 116 6.92 -17.48 9.30
N LEU A 117 7.95 -17.03 10.04
CA LEU A 117 8.31 -15.62 10.09
C LEU A 117 8.60 -15.07 8.69
N PRO A 118 8.21 -13.82 8.41
CA PRO A 118 7.43 -12.91 9.26
C PRO A 118 5.91 -13.12 9.17
N TRP A 119 5.46 -13.97 8.26
CA TRP A 119 4.11 -14.00 7.70
C TRP A 119 3.02 -14.41 8.69
N GLY A 120 3.22 -15.50 9.43
CA GLY A 120 2.23 -15.99 10.39
C GLY A 120 1.95 -14.98 11.50
N PRO A 121 2.98 -14.56 12.27
CA PRO A 121 2.82 -13.55 13.32
C PRO A 121 2.30 -12.20 12.80
N ALA A 122 2.78 -11.71 11.66
CA ALA A 122 2.30 -10.45 11.10
C ALA A 122 0.81 -10.51 10.72
N LEU A 123 0.34 -11.64 10.16
CA LEU A 123 -1.06 -11.82 9.81
C LEU A 123 -1.96 -11.84 11.06
N LYS A 124 -1.52 -12.49 12.14
CA LYS A 124 -2.20 -12.46 13.44
C LYS A 124 -2.26 -11.04 14.00
N LEU A 125 -1.16 -10.30 13.97
CA LEU A 125 -1.14 -8.91 14.44
C LEU A 125 -2.07 -8.01 13.63
N LEU A 126 -2.17 -8.18 12.31
CA LEU A 126 -3.12 -7.44 11.48
C LEU A 126 -4.57 -7.69 11.92
N MET A 127 -4.93 -8.95 12.22
CA MET A 127 -6.26 -9.31 12.67
C MET A 127 -6.56 -8.83 14.09
N LEU A 128 -5.58 -8.88 15.01
CA LEU A 128 -5.76 -8.50 16.41
C LEU A 128 -5.77 -6.98 16.62
N THR A 129 -4.95 -6.25 15.87
CA THR A 129 -4.74 -4.82 16.12
C THR A 129 -5.51 -3.92 15.15
N GLY A 130 -5.93 -4.44 13.99
CA GLY A 130 -6.62 -3.63 12.99
C GLY A 130 -5.77 -2.46 12.45
N THR A 131 -4.44 -2.59 12.53
CA THR A 131 -3.47 -1.62 12.02
C THR A 131 -3.19 -1.86 10.55
N ARG A 132 -2.56 -0.89 9.88
CA ARG A 132 -2.24 -0.99 8.46
C ARG A 132 -1.09 -1.99 8.26
N ARG A 133 -1.09 -2.67 7.11
CA ARG A 133 0.01 -3.53 6.68
C ARG A 133 1.38 -2.89 6.87
N SER A 134 1.57 -1.65 6.42
CA SER A 134 2.86 -0.97 6.56
C SER A 134 3.23 -0.69 8.02
N GLU A 135 2.24 -0.42 8.88
CA GLU A 135 2.50 -0.18 10.30
C GLU A 135 3.08 -1.44 10.95
N VAL A 136 2.46 -2.61 10.70
CA VAL A 136 2.92 -3.92 11.23
C VAL A 136 4.28 -4.33 10.68
N PHE A 137 4.45 -4.33 9.35
CA PHE A 137 5.66 -4.88 8.75
C PHE A 137 6.89 -3.97 8.92
N GLU A 138 6.70 -2.66 9.09
CA GLU A 138 7.79 -1.71 9.31
C GLU A 138 7.96 -1.32 10.79
N ALA A 139 7.27 -2.00 11.72
CA ALA A 139 7.30 -1.67 13.15
C ALA A 139 8.69 -1.90 13.73
N ASP A 140 9.17 -0.92 14.50
CA ASP A 140 10.35 -1.12 15.33
C ASP A 140 9.95 -1.72 16.69
N ARG A 141 10.84 -2.53 17.25
CA ARG A 141 10.62 -3.15 18.57
C ARG A 141 10.50 -2.10 19.67
N SER A 142 11.18 -0.97 19.54
CA SER A 142 11.11 0.16 20.46
C SER A 142 9.72 0.83 20.52
N GLU A 143 8.87 0.60 19.52
CA GLU A 143 7.49 1.12 19.51
C GLU A 143 6.57 0.34 20.46
N ILE A 144 7.00 -0.84 20.93
CA ILE A 144 6.16 -1.76 21.69
C ILE A 144 6.55 -1.71 23.16
N ASP A 145 5.65 -1.19 23.99
CA ASP A 145 5.76 -1.30 25.44
C ASP A 145 4.98 -2.52 25.93
N ILE A 146 5.74 -3.59 26.22
CA ILE A 146 5.20 -4.85 26.73
C ILE A 146 4.58 -4.71 28.13
N LYS A 147 5.07 -3.77 28.95
CA LYS A 147 4.57 -3.55 30.32
C LYS A 147 3.28 -2.77 30.29
N ALA A 148 3.24 -1.67 29.51
CA ALA A 148 2.04 -0.86 29.32
C ALA A 148 0.99 -1.58 28.45
N LYS A 149 1.39 -2.61 27.70
CA LYS A 149 0.55 -3.32 26.72
C LYS A 149 0.10 -2.39 25.58
N GLU A 150 1.03 -1.55 25.13
CA GLU A 150 0.77 -0.52 24.14
C GLU A 150 1.77 -0.61 22.99
N TRP A 151 1.29 -0.32 21.79
CA TRP A 151 2.13 -0.12 20.62
C TRP A 151 1.92 1.31 20.12
N THR A 152 2.96 2.13 20.26
CA THR A 152 2.94 3.54 19.84
C THR A 152 3.46 3.66 18.42
N ILE A 153 2.57 3.94 17.48
CA ILE A 153 2.94 4.17 16.08
C ILE A 153 3.31 5.66 15.93
N PRO A 154 4.58 5.98 15.61
CA PRO A 154 5.05 7.35 15.54
C PRO A 154 4.51 8.07 14.29
N ALA A 155 4.43 9.41 14.37
CA ALA A 155 3.87 10.27 13.33
C ALA A 155 4.56 10.08 11.97
N GLU A 156 5.87 9.86 12.01
CA GLU A 156 6.72 9.70 10.84
C GLU A 156 6.32 8.47 10.01
N ARG A 157 5.88 7.39 10.68
CA ARG A 157 5.41 6.16 10.01
C ARG A 157 3.91 6.14 9.76
N ALA A 158 3.14 6.87 10.57
CA ALA A 158 1.70 6.93 10.42
C ALA A 158 1.31 7.55 9.07
N LYS A 159 0.40 6.89 8.33
CA LYS A 159 -0.02 7.33 7.00
C LYS A 159 -0.60 8.76 6.98
N ASN A 160 -1.25 9.16 8.07
CA ASN A 160 -1.88 10.47 8.24
C ASN A 160 -0.96 11.49 8.93
N GLY A 161 0.28 11.13 9.28
CA GLY A 161 1.20 12.00 10.01
C GLY A 161 0.82 12.25 11.46
N LEU A 162 -0.11 11.47 12.03
CA LEU A 162 -0.53 11.61 13.42
C LEU A 162 -0.08 10.38 14.22
N PRO A 163 0.63 10.57 15.35
CA PRO A 163 0.98 9.46 16.21
C PRO A 163 -0.30 8.86 16.80
N HIS A 164 -0.33 7.55 17.00
CA HIS A 164 -1.44 6.91 17.69
C HIS A 164 -1.00 5.68 18.46
N ILE A 165 -1.71 5.42 19.56
CA ILE A 165 -1.47 4.30 20.45
C ILE A 165 -2.45 3.19 20.11
N VAL A 166 -1.92 1.98 19.96
CA VAL A 166 -2.66 0.75 19.70
C VAL A 166 -2.59 -0.11 20.97
N PRO A 167 -3.71 -0.28 21.70
CA PRO A 167 -3.76 -1.19 22.83
C PRO A 167 -3.56 -2.64 22.37
N LEU A 168 -2.72 -3.39 23.07
CA LEU A 168 -2.38 -4.77 22.75
C LEU A 168 -3.15 -5.75 23.65
N SER A 169 -3.90 -6.67 23.03
CA SER A 169 -4.53 -7.77 23.76
C SER A 169 -3.49 -8.76 24.29
N ALA A 170 -3.90 -9.65 25.19
CA ALA A 170 -3.03 -10.70 25.70
C ALA A 170 -2.48 -11.59 24.57
N GLU A 171 -3.32 -11.89 23.57
CA GLU A 171 -2.96 -12.66 22.38
C GLU A 171 -1.98 -11.90 21.49
N ALA A 172 -2.17 -10.59 21.31
CA ALA A 172 -1.24 -9.77 20.53
C ALA A 172 0.15 -9.73 21.17
N LEU A 173 0.19 -9.58 22.50
CA LEU A 173 1.44 -9.65 23.27
C LEU A 173 2.09 -11.02 23.20
N ALA A 174 1.31 -12.10 23.26
CA ALA A 174 1.84 -13.46 23.12
C ALA A 174 2.49 -13.65 21.74
N VAL A 175 1.84 -13.17 20.68
CA VAL A 175 2.41 -13.18 19.32
C VAL A 175 3.70 -12.37 19.27
N ILE A 176 3.72 -11.14 19.80
CA ILE A 176 4.92 -10.29 19.78
C ILE A 176 6.09 -10.94 20.53
N LYS A 177 5.84 -11.48 21.73
CA LYS A 177 6.87 -12.12 22.57
C LYS A 177 7.48 -13.36 21.93
N ALA A 178 6.73 -14.06 21.08
CA ALA A 178 7.22 -15.22 20.36
C ALA A 178 8.12 -14.87 19.16
N ILE A 179 8.19 -13.60 18.75
CA ILE A 179 9.02 -13.17 17.62
C ILE A 179 10.46 -12.97 18.13
N PRO A 180 11.46 -13.73 17.64
CA PRO A 180 12.84 -13.61 18.07
C PRO A 180 13.41 -12.24 17.73
N ALA A 181 14.14 -11.65 18.68
CA ALA A 181 14.90 -10.43 18.43
C ALA A 181 16.03 -10.71 17.43
N SER A 182 16.40 -9.67 16.70
CA SER A 182 17.58 -9.67 15.82
C SER A 182 18.48 -8.57 16.33
N ASP A 183 19.74 -8.89 16.64
CA ASP A 183 20.69 -7.90 17.15
C ASP A 183 21.07 -6.89 16.06
N ASP A 184 20.97 -7.29 14.79
CA ASP A 184 21.30 -6.48 13.62
C ASP A 184 20.13 -5.65 13.07
N SER A 185 18.99 -5.58 13.79
CA SER A 185 17.83 -4.83 13.31
C SER A 185 16.92 -4.30 14.42
N PRO A 186 16.48 -3.02 14.33
CA PRO A 186 15.43 -2.52 15.19
C PRO A 186 14.04 -3.08 14.85
N LYS A 187 13.87 -3.71 13.68
CA LYS A 187 12.56 -4.14 13.16
C LYS A 187 12.01 -5.33 13.92
N LEU A 188 10.69 -5.32 14.11
CA LEU A 188 9.96 -6.50 14.55
C LEU A 188 10.00 -7.61 13.48
N PHE A 189 9.96 -7.23 12.20
CA PHE A 189 10.01 -8.13 11.05
C PHE A 189 11.06 -7.66 10.03
N PRO A 190 12.36 -7.90 10.25
CA PRO A 190 13.41 -7.45 9.34
C PRO A 190 13.32 -8.11 7.96
N ALA A 191 13.67 -7.37 6.91
CA ALA A 191 13.84 -7.92 5.57
C ALA A 191 15.16 -8.69 5.47
N MET A 192 15.09 -9.86 4.83
CA MET A 192 16.25 -10.75 4.64
C MET A 192 17.44 -10.09 3.91
N GLY A 193 17.20 -9.13 3.01
CA GLY A 193 18.25 -8.48 2.24
C GLY A 193 18.75 -7.14 2.79
N ASN A 194 17.96 -6.48 3.64
CA ASN A 194 18.34 -5.22 4.28
C ASN A 194 17.60 -5.11 5.62
N PRO A 195 18.26 -5.43 6.74
CA PRO A 195 17.64 -5.45 8.08
C PRO A 195 17.10 -4.10 8.56
N GLU A 196 17.49 -2.99 7.94
CA GLU A 196 16.91 -1.65 8.22
C GLU A 196 15.46 -1.52 7.75
N ASN A 197 15.03 -2.38 6.82
CA ASN A 197 13.69 -2.35 6.26
C ASN A 197 12.82 -3.48 6.82
N GLY A 198 11.51 -3.23 6.87
CA GLY A 198 10.52 -4.26 7.10
C GLY A 198 10.44 -5.28 5.97
N ALA A 199 10.00 -6.48 6.29
CA ALA A 199 9.93 -7.58 5.34
C ALA A 199 9.09 -7.24 4.09
N SER A 200 9.60 -7.59 2.92
CA SER A 200 8.98 -7.33 1.62
C SER A 200 8.39 -8.60 0.98
N GLY A 201 7.83 -8.50 -0.23
CA GLY A 201 7.27 -9.66 -0.95
C GLY A 201 5.80 -9.97 -0.65
N HIS A 202 5.06 -9.02 -0.08
CA HIS A 202 3.66 -9.22 0.33
C HIS A 202 2.73 -9.72 -0.79
N SER A 203 2.98 -9.36 -2.05
CA SER A 203 2.14 -9.82 -3.16
C SER A 203 2.22 -11.34 -3.35
N ARG A 204 3.42 -11.93 -3.22
CA ARG A 204 3.62 -13.38 -3.30
C ARG A 204 3.02 -14.08 -2.08
N ALA A 205 3.24 -13.53 -0.88
CA ALA A 205 2.66 -14.03 0.35
C ALA A 205 1.11 -14.02 0.31
N LEU A 206 0.50 -12.92 -0.13
CA LEU A 206 -0.95 -12.81 -0.25
C LEU A 206 -1.54 -13.78 -1.29
N ALA A 207 -0.83 -14.05 -2.39
CA ALA A 207 -1.25 -15.07 -3.35
C ALA A 207 -1.27 -16.46 -2.71
N ARG A 208 -0.22 -16.79 -1.93
CA ARG A 208 -0.14 -18.03 -1.15
C ARG A 208 -1.26 -18.12 -0.11
N PHE A 209 -1.46 -17.08 0.70
CA PHE A 209 -2.51 -17.07 1.74
C PHE A 209 -3.90 -17.26 1.17
N ARG A 210 -4.20 -16.66 0.00
CA ARG A 210 -5.48 -16.86 -0.68
C ARG A 210 -5.69 -18.33 -1.05
N LYS A 211 -4.66 -18.96 -1.62
CA LYS A 211 -4.70 -20.39 -1.95
C LYS A 211 -4.95 -21.24 -0.70
N SER A 212 -4.14 -21.05 0.34
CA SER A 212 -4.27 -21.79 1.60
C SER A 212 -5.60 -21.54 2.32
N LEU A 213 -6.16 -20.33 2.20
CA LEU A 213 -7.47 -20.03 2.77
C LEU A 213 -8.59 -20.75 2.02
N ASN A 214 -8.54 -20.80 0.69
CA ASN A 214 -9.52 -21.56 -0.11
C ASN A 214 -9.47 -23.05 0.23
N GLU A 215 -8.27 -23.61 0.39
CA GLU A 215 -8.06 -24.99 0.83
C GLU A 215 -8.64 -25.22 2.24
N THR A 216 -8.36 -24.30 3.17
CA THR A 216 -8.86 -24.37 4.56
C THR A 216 -10.39 -24.29 4.63
N LEU A 217 -11.01 -23.45 3.80
CA LEU A 217 -12.47 -23.29 3.74
C LEU A 217 -13.15 -24.31 2.83
N LYS A 218 -12.38 -25.14 2.10
CA LYS A 218 -12.87 -26.08 1.09
C LYS A 218 -13.79 -25.42 0.05
N ARG A 219 -13.52 -24.15 -0.28
CA ARG A 219 -14.26 -23.37 -1.28
C ARG A 219 -13.42 -22.22 -1.80
N GLU A 220 -13.70 -21.82 -3.03
CA GLU A 220 -13.19 -20.57 -3.57
C GLU A 220 -13.99 -19.38 -3.03
N LEU A 221 -13.29 -18.33 -2.60
CA LEU A 221 -13.93 -17.09 -2.17
C LEU A 221 -14.41 -16.31 -3.40
N ALA A 222 -15.71 -16.02 -3.45
CA ALA A 222 -16.35 -15.34 -4.59
C ALA A 222 -15.76 -13.93 -4.84
N GLU A 223 -15.45 -13.20 -3.78
CA GLU A 223 -14.75 -11.92 -3.88
C GLU A 223 -13.26 -12.11 -3.58
N ARG A 224 -12.40 -11.26 -4.16
CA ARG A 224 -10.95 -11.26 -3.89
C ARG A 224 -10.60 -10.43 -2.65
N TRP A 225 -9.98 -10.99 -1.62
CA TRP A 225 -9.62 -10.21 -0.41
C TRP A 225 -8.18 -9.71 -0.42
N THR A 226 -7.85 -8.68 0.35
CA THR A 226 -6.51 -8.15 0.57
C THR A 226 -6.16 -8.06 2.06
N LEU A 227 -4.88 -7.88 2.40
CA LEU A 227 -4.47 -7.62 3.79
C LEU A 227 -5.14 -6.38 4.40
N HIS A 228 -5.61 -5.44 3.57
CA HIS A 228 -6.37 -4.27 4.04
C HIS A 228 -7.76 -4.65 4.57
N ASP A 229 -8.33 -5.77 4.09
CA ASP A 229 -9.66 -6.21 4.53
C ASP A 229 -9.60 -6.77 5.95
N CYS A 230 -8.43 -7.29 6.38
CA CYS A 230 -8.18 -7.65 7.78
C CYS A 230 -8.30 -6.42 8.68
N THR A 231 -7.62 -5.33 8.33
CA THR A 231 -7.67 -4.04 9.02
C THR A 231 -9.10 -3.51 9.13
N ALA A 232 -9.84 -3.49 8.00
CA ALA A 232 -11.23 -3.01 7.97
C ALA A 232 -12.16 -3.84 8.86
N THR A 233 -11.95 -5.17 8.87
CA THR A 233 -12.77 -6.10 9.65
C THR A 233 -12.57 -5.91 11.16
N SER A 234 -11.33 -5.78 11.61
CA SER A 234 -11.03 -5.58 13.03
C SER A 234 -11.57 -4.25 13.56
N GLN A 235 -11.49 -3.18 12.75
CA GLN A 235 -12.03 -1.87 13.13
C GLN A 235 -13.56 -1.90 13.27
N LEU A 236 -14.26 -2.55 12.34
CA LEU A 236 -15.73 -2.65 12.38
C LEU A 236 -16.24 -3.56 13.51
N LYS A 237 -15.60 -4.72 13.73
CA LYS A 237 -16.02 -5.66 14.78
C LYS A 237 -15.63 -5.17 16.18
N GLY A 238 -14.47 -4.51 16.33
CA GLY A 238 -14.04 -3.91 17.60
C GLY A 238 -14.96 -2.80 18.11
N GLN A 239 -15.60 -2.03 17.20
CA GLN A 239 -16.60 -1.03 17.57
C GLN A 239 -17.91 -1.64 18.09
N ARG A 240 -18.26 -2.87 17.69
CA ARG A 240 -19.47 -3.57 18.14
C ARG A 240 -19.35 -4.19 19.53
N HIS A 241 -18.13 -4.52 19.98
CA HIS A 241 -17.88 -5.05 21.33
C HIS A 241 -17.71 -3.96 22.40
N ARG A 242 -17.61 -2.69 22.00
CA ARG A 242 -17.53 -1.52 22.92
C ARG A 242 -18.88 -0.83 23.13
N ARG A 243 -19.97 -1.40 22.62
CA ARG A 243 -21.35 -0.99 22.90
C ARG A 243 -22.04 -2.11 23.66
#